data_AF-A0AAJ3TPS0-F1
#
_entry.id   AF-A0AAJ3TPS0-F1
#
_cell.length_a   1.000
_cell.length_b   1.000
_cell.length_c   1.000
_cell.angle_alpha   90.00
_cell.angle_beta   90.00
_cell.angle_gamma   90.00
#
_symmetry.space_group_name_H-M   'P 1'
#
loop_
_entity.id
_entity.type
_entity.pdbx_description
1 polymer ?
#
loop_
_entity_poly.entity_id
_entity_poly.type
_entity_poly.pdbx_seq_one_letter_code
_entity_poly.pdbx_strand_id
1 'polypeptide(L)'
;MDREILKEKLLFYIAQGNGLSTEVRDLLIEFRNLGGHQADAEGIVKEIKHESVEELQNYADDVLDIIAGWCTAEMRVWNDE
;
A
#
# COMPACT_ATOMS: atom_id res chain seq x y z
N MET A 1 7.37 8.70 8.73
CA MET A 1 7.85 7.48 8.08
C MET A 1 8.35 7.89 6.72
N ASP A 2 9.56 7.50 6.37
CA ASP A 2 10.14 7.82 5.07
C ASP A 2 9.73 6.78 4.01
N ARG A 3 10.09 7.07 2.75
CA ARG A 3 9.77 6.23 1.59
C ARG A 3 10.35 4.82 1.72
N GLU A 4 11.59 4.71 2.19
CA GLU A 4 12.31 3.43 2.26
C GLU A 4 11.69 2.51 3.30
N ILE A 5 11.35 3.02 4.50
CA ILE A 5 10.66 2.25 5.53
C ILE A 5 9.26 1.82 5.04
N LEU A 6 8.54 2.68 4.34
CA LEU A 6 7.24 2.30 3.77
C LEU A 6 7.40 1.18 2.72
N LYS A 7 8.37 1.30 1.81
CA LYS A 7 8.65 0.28 0.78
C LYS A 7 8.99 -1.07 1.43
N GLU A 8 9.88 -1.07 2.42
CA GLU A 8 10.31 -2.29 3.12
C GLU A 8 9.13 -2.99 3.82
N LYS A 9 8.30 -2.24 4.56
CA LYS A 9 7.14 -2.81 5.25
C LYS A 9 6.07 -3.31 4.28
N LEU A 10 5.82 -2.62 3.17
CA LEU A 10 4.86 -3.08 2.15
C LEU A 10 5.36 -4.34 1.45
N LEU A 11 6.65 -4.41 1.12
CA LEU A 11 7.28 -5.62 0.58
C LEU A 11 7.08 -6.81 1.53
N PHE A 12 7.26 -6.60 2.84
CA PHE A 12 7.03 -7.65 3.83
C PHE A 12 5.60 -8.20 3.77
N TYR A 13 4.57 -7.34 3.75
CA TYR A 13 3.18 -7.79 3.69
C TYR A 13 2.82 -8.44 2.35
N ILE A 14 3.30 -7.88 1.23
CA ILE A 14 3.10 -8.43 -0.12
C ILE A 14 3.71 -9.82 -0.23
N ALA A 15 4.93 -10.03 0.27
CA ALA A 15 5.61 -11.32 0.24
C ALA A 15 4.91 -12.41 1.08
N GLN A 16 4.11 -12.02 2.07
CA GLN A 16 3.29 -12.93 2.88
C GLN A 16 1.90 -13.18 2.27
N GLY A 17 1.56 -12.55 1.14
CA GLY A 17 0.23 -12.63 0.55
C GLY A 17 -0.84 -11.80 1.27
N ASN A 18 -0.43 -10.79 2.06
CA ASN A 18 -1.31 -10.00 2.94
C ASN A 18 -1.53 -8.57 2.41
N GLY A 19 -1.60 -8.39 1.09
CA GLY A 19 -1.76 -7.08 0.45
C GLY A 19 -3.05 -6.34 0.86
N LEU A 20 -4.16 -7.06 0.99
CA LEU A 20 -5.45 -6.52 1.45
C LEU A 20 -5.69 -6.83 2.94
N SER A 21 -4.94 -6.17 3.83
CA SER A 21 -5.02 -6.42 5.29
C SER A 21 -5.16 -5.14 6.10
N THR A 22 -5.72 -5.28 7.31
CA THR A 22 -5.84 -4.17 8.28
C THR A 22 -4.49 -3.57 8.63
N GLU A 23 -3.44 -4.38 8.65
CA GLU A 23 -2.06 -4.00 8.93
C GLU A 23 -1.49 -3.12 7.82
N VAL A 24 -1.76 -3.45 6.55
CA VAL A 24 -1.39 -2.61 5.40
C VAL A 24 -2.16 -1.30 5.46
N ARG A 25 -3.45 -1.33 5.76
CA ARG A 25 -4.26 -0.12 5.92
C ARG A 25 -3.70 0.78 7.03
N ASP A 26 -3.44 0.23 8.21
CA ASP A 26 -2.93 0.99 9.36
C ASP A 26 -1.55 1.58 9.07
N LEU A 27 -0.70 0.85 8.36
CA LEU A 27 0.59 1.33 7.87
C LEU A 27 0.43 2.54 6.92
N LEU A 28 -0.51 2.47 5.97
CA LEU A 28 -0.79 3.55 5.03
C LEU A 28 -1.42 4.76 5.75
N ILE A 29 -2.25 4.54 6.77
CA ILE A 29 -2.77 5.62 7.65
C ILE A 29 -1.62 6.29 8.42
N GLU A 30 -0.67 5.52 8.96
CA GLU A 30 0.52 6.05 9.62
C GLU A 30 1.33 6.93 8.65
N PHE A 31 1.56 6.44 7.42
CA PHE A 31 2.24 7.21 6.37
C PHE A 31 1.55 8.55 6.10
N ARG A 32 0.23 8.51 5.87
CA ARG A 32 -0.60 9.69 5.62
C ARG A 32 -0.53 10.69 6.78
N ASN A 33 -0.68 10.21 8.01
CA ASN A 33 -0.68 11.06 9.20
C ASN A 33 0.68 11.74 9.45
N LEU A 34 1.75 11.19 8.89
CA LEU A 34 3.10 11.78 8.92
C LEU A 34 3.39 12.70 7.73
N GLY A 35 2.38 13.04 6.92
CA GLY A 35 2.48 13.94 5.78
C GLY A 35 2.73 13.27 4.44
N GLY A 36 2.61 11.94 4.37
CA GLY A 36 2.71 11.20 3.10
C GLY A 36 1.49 11.41 2.20
N HIS A 37 1.71 11.51 0.89
CA HIS A 37 0.64 11.69 -0.09
C HIS A 37 0.27 10.37 -0.76
N GLN A 38 -0.97 10.30 -1.25
CA GLN A 38 -1.47 9.14 -1.99
C GLN A 38 -0.57 8.80 -3.19
N ALA A 39 -0.20 9.80 -3.99
CA ALA A 39 0.64 9.62 -5.17
C ALA A 39 2.02 9.03 -4.83
N ASP A 40 2.59 9.38 -3.67
CA ASP A 40 3.86 8.82 -3.20
C ASP A 40 3.70 7.33 -2.85
N ALA A 41 2.64 6.97 -2.12
CA ALA A 41 2.31 5.59 -1.77
C ALA A 41 2.05 4.74 -3.03
N GLU A 42 1.27 5.26 -3.98
CA GLU A 42 1.04 4.59 -5.27
C GLU A 42 2.33 4.36 -6.04
N GLY A 43 3.22 5.36 -6.08
CA GLY A 43 4.51 5.25 -6.76
C GLY A 43 5.38 4.15 -6.18
N ILE A 44 5.41 4.03 -4.84
CA ILE A 44 6.15 2.98 -4.14
C ILE A 44 5.59 1.60 -4.48
N VAL A 45 4.27 1.43 -4.47
CA VAL A 45 3.66 0.11 -4.72
C VAL A 45 3.77 -0.30 -6.19
N LYS A 46 3.68 0.66 -7.13
CA LYS A 46 3.95 0.43 -8.55
C LYS A 46 5.40 0.00 -8.79
N GLU A 47 6.36 0.59 -8.07
CA GLU A 47 7.76 0.18 -8.08
C GLU A 47 7.92 -1.26 -7.56
N ILE A 48 7.32 -1.58 -6.41
CA ILE A 48 7.31 -2.94 -5.86
C ILE A 48 6.73 -3.94 -6.87
N LYS A 49 5.57 -3.64 -7.46
CA LYS A 49 4.92 -4.49 -8.46
C LYS A 49 5.83 -4.76 -9.66
N HIS A 50 6.50 -3.71 -10.16
CA HIS A 50 7.40 -3.83 -11.30
C HIS A 50 8.64 -4.68 -10.99
N GLU A 51 9.15 -4.61 -9.77
CA GLU A 51 10.32 -5.38 -9.30
C GLU A 51 9.95 -6.81 -8.85
N SER A 52 8.65 -7.12 -8.71
CA SER A 52 8.16 -8.39 -8.18
C SER A 52 7.88 -9.44 -9.25
N VAL A 53 8.00 -10.71 -8.87
CA VAL A 53 7.53 -11.85 -9.67
C VAL A 53 6.01 -11.83 -9.81
N GLU A 54 5.50 -12.44 -10.89
CA GLU A 54 4.07 -12.43 -11.26
C GLU A 54 3.15 -12.85 -10.10
N GLU A 55 3.55 -13.85 -9.32
CA GLU A 55 2.79 -14.36 -8.16
C GLU A 55 2.53 -13.30 -7.07
N LEU A 56 3.43 -12.32 -6.94
CA LEU A 56 3.33 -11.26 -5.93
C LEU A 56 2.65 -9.99 -6.47
N GLN A 57 2.47 -9.87 -7.78
CA GLN A 57 1.86 -8.69 -8.39
C GLN A 57 0.39 -8.52 -7.99
N ASN A 58 -0.35 -9.62 -7.80
CA ASN A 58 -1.73 -9.56 -7.33
C ASN A 58 -1.83 -8.93 -5.93
N TYR A 59 -0.91 -9.28 -5.03
CA TYR A 59 -0.89 -8.69 -3.69
C TYR A 59 -0.41 -7.22 -3.70
N ALA A 60 0.39 -6.83 -4.69
CA ALA A 60 0.69 -5.41 -4.89
C ALA A 60 -0.53 -4.64 -5.41
N ASP A 61 -1.35 -5.26 -6.27
CA ASP A 61 -2.63 -4.69 -6.72
C ASP A 61 -3.63 -4.55 -5.58
N ASP A 62 -3.70 -5.52 -4.67
CA ASP A 62 -4.51 -5.42 -3.45
C ASP A 62 -4.16 -4.18 -2.60
N VAL A 63 -2.86 -3.87 -2.49
CA VAL A 63 -2.41 -2.66 -1.79
C VAL A 63 -2.81 -1.40 -2.56
N LEU A 64 -2.71 -1.43 -3.90
CA LEU A 64 -3.16 -0.31 -4.74
C LEU A 64 -4.66 -0.06 -4.60
N ASP A 65 -5.48 -1.09 -4.43
CA ASP A 65 -6.91 -0.95 -4.21
C ASP A 65 -7.22 -0.22 -2.89
N ILE A 66 -6.43 -0.45 -1.84
CA ILE A 66 -6.51 0.32 -0.59
C ILE A 66 -6.16 1.79 -0.84
N ILE A 67 -5.05 2.05 -1.53
CA ILE A 67 -4.52 3.39 -1.75
C ILE A 67 -5.46 4.22 -2.64
N ALA A 68 -5.95 3.63 -3.73
CA ALA A 68 -6.82 4.27 -4.71
C ALA A 68 -8.31 4.23 -4.33
N GLY A 69 -8.66 3.60 -3.20
CA GLY A 69 -10.02 3.58 -2.67
C GLY A 69 -10.97 2.57 -3.33
N TRP A 70 -10.46 1.65 -4.14
CA TRP A 70 -11.18 0.51 -4.74
C TRP A 70 -11.39 -0.64 -3.73
N CYS A 71 -11.60 -0.29 -2.46
CA CYS A 71 -11.80 -1.21 -1.35
C CYS A 71 -13.09 -0.87 -0.59
N THR A 72 -13.42 -1.66 0.44
CA THR A 72 -14.53 -1.35 1.33
C THR A 72 -14.30 -0.01 2.04
N ALA A 73 -15.36 0.68 2.43
CA ALA A 73 -15.27 1.97 3.10
C ALA A 73 -14.38 1.91 4.38
N GLU A 74 -14.37 0.76 5.05
CA GLU A 74 -13.56 0.50 6.24
C GLU A 74 -12.07 0.49 5.94
N MET A 75 -11.67 0.05 4.73
CA MET A 75 -10.28 -0.10 4.30
C MET A 75 -9.70 1.15 3.67
N ARG A 76 -10.51 2.17 3.35
CA ARG A 76 -10.03 3.39 2.70
C ARG A 76 -9.04 4.16 3.57
N VAL A 77 -7.98 4.65 2.95
CA VAL A 77 -6.94 5.46 3.60
C VAL A 77 -7.01 6.90 3.15
N TRP A 78 -7.09 7.14 1.84
CA TRP A 78 -7.35 8.46 1.30
C TRP A 78 -8.84 8.56 0.98
N ASN A 79 -9.50 9.48 1.69
CA ASN A 79 -10.83 9.95 1.35
C ASN A 79 -10.60 11.31 0.73
N ASP A 80 -10.48 11.37 -0.59
CA ASP A 80 -10.87 12.60 -1.26
C ASP A 80 -12.38 12.76 -1.05
N GLU A 81 -12.75 13.96 -0.58
CA GLU A 81 -14.11 14.39 -0.25
C GLU A 81 -15.16 14.10 -1.34
#